data_AF-A0AAV8QMI2-F1
#
_entry.id   AF-A0AAV8QMI2-F1
#
_cell.length_a   1.000
_cell.length_b   1.000
_cell.length_c   1.000
_cell.angle_alpha   90.00
_cell.angle_beta   90.00
_cell.angle_gamma   90.00
#
_symmetry.space_group_name_H-M   'P 1'
#
loop_
_entity.id
_entity.type
_entity.pdbx_description
1 polymer ?
#
loop_
_entity_poly.entity_id
_entity_poly.type
_entity_poly.pdbx_seq_one_letter_code
_entity_poly.pdbx_strand_id
1 'polypeptide(L)'
;MRKLIGFVNVLSEVLRAGSPRGIEHALLVLNYLCSDSREMAFTAIKEGILDLCSVLAGHMNPNIGKNAMELVLRLEKEQFGGYS
;
A
#
# COMPACT_ATOMS: atom_id res chain seq x y z
N MET A 1 -10.85 0.42 17.43
CA MET A 1 -10.93 -0.29 16.12
C MET A 1 -10.48 -1.73 16.34
N ARG A 2 -11.20 -2.74 15.82
CA ARG A 2 -10.79 -4.14 15.92
C ARG A 2 -9.55 -4.36 15.04
N LYS A 3 -8.55 -5.13 15.51
CA LYS A 3 -7.46 -5.61 14.67
C LYS A 3 -8.05 -6.49 13.56
N LEU A 4 -8.13 -5.96 12.35
CA LEU A 4 -8.43 -6.74 11.14
C LEU A 4 -7.15 -7.49 10.74
N ILE A 5 -6.85 -8.55 11.50
CA ILE A 5 -5.72 -9.45 11.22
C ILE A 5 -5.94 -10.03 9.81
N GLY A 6 -4.97 -9.80 8.91
CA GLY A 6 -5.00 -10.35 7.56
C GLY A 6 -5.61 -9.44 6.48
N PHE A 7 -6.18 -8.28 6.81
CA PHE A 7 -6.77 -7.41 5.78
C PHE A 7 -5.71 -6.83 4.82
N VAL A 8 -4.54 -6.46 5.36
CA VAL A 8 -3.39 -6.02 4.55
C VAL A 8 -2.93 -7.13 3.60
N ASN A 9 -2.93 -8.39 4.05
CA ASN A 9 -2.60 -9.55 3.22
C ASN A 9 -3.61 -9.76 2.09
N VAL A 10 -4.91 -9.62 2.35
CA VAL A 10 -5.92 -9.71 1.30
C VAL A 10 -5.70 -8.62 0.25
N LEU A 11 -5.40 -7.39 0.67
CA LEU A 11 -5.14 -6.29 -0.26
C LEU A 11 -3.83 -6.50 -1.04
N SER A 12 -2.77 -7.06 -0.43
CA SER A 12 -1.53 -7.35 -1.14
C SER A 12 -1.73 -8.39 -2.24
N GLU A 13 -2.57 -9.41 -2.03
CA GLU A 13 -2.95 -10.36 -3.07
C GLU A 13 -3.74 -9.69 -4.21
N VAL A 14 -4.65 -8.76 -3.89
CA VAL A 14 -5.35 -7.97 -4.91
C VAL A 14 -4.37 -7.10 -5.71
N LEU A 15 -3.34 -6.55 -5.09
CA LEU A 15 -2.31 -5.80 -5.82
C LEU A 15 -1.46 -6.70 -6.75
N ARG A 16 -1.26 -7.97 -6.39
CA ARG A 16 -0.48 -8.95 -7.19
C ARG A 16 -1.25 -9.50 -8.38
N ALA A 17 -2.53 -9.81 -8.22
CA ALA A 17 -3.29 -10.59 -9.19
C ALA A 17 -4.69 -10.01 -9.50
N GLY A 18 -5.03 -8.84 -8.97
CA GLY A 18 -6.33 -8.21 -9.19
C GLY A 18 -6.51 -7.65 -10.60
N SER A 19 -7.77 -7.40 -10.96
CA SER A 19 -8.08 -6.59 -12.14
C SER A 19 -7.53 -5.16 -11.96
N PRO A 20 -7.33 -4.38 -13.04
CA PRO A 20 -6.89 -2.98 -12.92
C PRO A 20 -7.76 -2.15 -11.96
N ARG A 21 -9.09 -2.34 -12.01
CA ARG A 21 -10.00 -1.70 -11.05
C ARG A 21 -9.77 -2.20 -9.62
N GLY A 22 -9.57 -3.50 -9.43
CA GLY A 22 -9.27 -4.08 -8.12
C GLY A 22 -7.98 -3.52 -7.52
N ILE A 23 -6.91 -3.45 -8.33
CA ILE A 23 -5.62 -2.87 -7.94
C ILE A 23 -5.79 -1.40 -7.55
N GLU A 24 -6.47 -0.61 -8.38
CA GLU A 24 -6.72 0.81 -8.10
C GLU A 24 -7.45 1.02 -6.76
N HIS A 25 -8.49 0.23 -6.47
CA HIS A 25 -9.23 0.33 -5.21
C HIS A 25 -8.41 -0.18 -4.02
N ALA A 26 -7.65 -1.27 -4.17
CA ALA A 26 -6.79 -1.77 -3.13
C ALA A 26 -5.70 -0.75 -2.74
N LEU A 27 -5.11 -0.06 -3.72
CA LEU A 27 -4.16 1.03 -3.48
C LEU A 27 -4.81 2.19 -2.71
N LEU A 28 -6.03 2.59 -3.06
CA LEU A 28 -6.77 3.63 -2.33
C LEU A 28 -7.01 3.22 -0.88
N VAL A 29 -7.50 2.00 -0.65
CA VAL A 29 -7.78 1.50 0.71
C VAL A 29 -6.50 1.41 1.54
N LEU A 30 -5.40 0.94 0.96
CA LEU A 30 -4.10 0.88 1.64
C LEU A 30 -3.56 2.27 1.98
N ASN A 31 -3.72 3.26 1.08
CA ASN A 31 -3.36 4.65 1.38
C ASN A 31 -4.14 5.17 2.59
N TYR A 32 -5.45 4.94 2.63
CA TYR A 32 -6.26 5.34 3.78
C TYR A 32 -5.82 4.65 5.08
N LEU A 33 -5.65 3.32 5.06
CA LEU A 33 -5.24 2.58 6.26
C LEU A 33 -3.85 2.99 6.78
N CYS A 34 -2.88 3.12 5.89
CA CYS A 34 -1.52 3.50 6.26
C CYS A 34 -1.43 4.98 6.65
N SER A 35 -2.39 5.81 6.24
CA SER A 35 -2.50 7.20 6.69
C SER A 35 -2.98 7.35 8.13
N ASP A 36 -3.90 6.49 8.54
CA ASP A 36 -4.55 6.57 9.84
C ASP A 36 -3.84 5.72 10.90
N SER A 37 -3.12 4.67 10.48
CA SER A 37 -2.48 3.71 11.38
C SER A 37 -1.05 3.37 10.97
N ARG A 38 -0.11 3.82 11.80
CA ARG A 38 1.31 3.41 11.73
C ARG A 38 1.48 1.90 11.85
N GLU A 39 0.67 1.21 12.64
CA GLU A 39 0.69 -0.27 12.73
C GLU A 39 0.33 -0.92 11.38
N MET A 40 -0.65 -0.37 10.67
CA MET A 40 -1.02 -0.85 9.33
C MET A 40 0.08 -0.56 8.31
N ALA A 41 0.72 0.62 8.38
CA ALA A 41 1.86 0.94 7.54
C ALA A 41 3.04 -0.03 7.75
N PHE A 42 3.38 -0.34 9.00
CA PHE A 42 4.42 -1.35 9.29
C PHE A 42 4.03 -2.75 8.83
N THR A 43 2.75 -3.12 8.96
CA THR A 43 2.27 -4.40 8.44
C THR A 43 2.40 -4.45 6.92
N ALA A 44 2.03 -3.38 6.21
CA ALA A 44 2.18 -3.26 4.77
C ALA A 44 3.65 -3.38 4.32
N ILE A 45 4.58 -2.74 5.04
CA ILE A 45 6.02 -2.86 4.78
C ILE A 45 6.47 -4.32 4.95
N LYS A 46 6.09 -4.99 6.05
CA LYS A 46 6.44 -6.40 6.30
C LYS A 46 5.89 -7.36 5.25
N GLU A 47 4.73 -7.05 4.68
CA GLU A 47 4.09 -7.83 3.61
C GLU A 47 4.69 -7.57 2.21
N GLY A 48 5.70 -6.69 2.10
CA GLY A 48 6.38 -6.38 0.84
C GLY A 48 5.58 -5.46 -0.09
N ILE A 49 4.60 -4.71 0.45
CA ILE A 49 3.76 -3.81 -0.36
C ILE A 49 4.58 -2.65 -0.94
N LEU A 50 5.64 -2.22 -0.24
CA LEU A 50 6.51 -1.15 -0.71
C LEU A 50 7.12 -1.48 -2.09
N ASP A 51 7.80 -2.62 -2.20
CA ASP A 51 8.43 -3.08 -3.45
C ASP A 51 7.40 -3.27 -4.56
N LEU A 52 6.24 -3.83 -4.21
CA LEU A 52 5.15 -4.04 -5.13
C LEU A 52 4.61 -2.71 -5.71
N CYS A 53 4.46 -1.69 -4.87
CA CYS A 53 3.99 -0.37 -5.29
C CYS A 53 5.03 0.37 -6.15
N SER A 54 6.32 0.19 -5.88
CA SER A 54 7.39 0.72 -6.74
C SER A 54 7.31 0.19 -8.17
N VAL A 55 6.92 -1.09 -8.35
CA VAL A 55 6.65 -1.66 -9.68
C VAL A 55 5.37 -1.07 -10.28
N LEU A 56 4.30 -0.97 -9.49
CA LEU A 56 3.01 -0.44 -9.94
C LEU A 56 3.03 1.07 -10.27
N ALA A 57 4.00 1.81 -9.76
CA ALA A 57 4.16 3.24 -10.07
C ALA A 57 4.35 3.51 -11.57
N GLY A 58 4.93 2.55 -12.30
CA GLY A 58 5.10 2.61 -13.77
C GLY A 58 3.89 2.11 -14.57
N HIS A 59 2.75 1.82 -13.94
CA HIS A 59 1.60 1.22 -14.61
C HIS A 59 0.97 2.17 -15.64
N MET A 60 0.49 1.64 -16.77
CA MET A 60 -0.15 2.40 -17.86
C MET A 60 -1.43 3.15 -17.46
N ASN A 61 -2.00 2.82 -16.30
CA ASN A 61 -3.18 3.50 -15.77
C ASN A 61 -2.68 4.60 -14.81
N PRO A 62 -2.94 5.89 -15.09
CA PRO A 62 -2.41 6.99 -14.30
C PRO A 62 -2.91 7.00 -12.86
N ASN A 63 -4.12 6.48 -12.59
CA ASN A 63 -4.65 6.40 -11.23
C ASN A 63 -3.90 5.34 -10.40
N ILE A 64 -3.60 4.19 -11.00
CA ILE A 64 -2.79 3.14 -10.36
C ILE A 64 -1.38 3.69 -10.07
N GLY A 65 -0.73 4.28 -11.07
CA GLY A 65 0.63 4.82 -10.91
C GLY A 65 0.70 5.90 -9.82
N LYS A 66 -0.25 6.86 -9.83
CA LYS A 66 -0.33 7.90 -8.82
C LYS A 66 -0.55 7.33 -7.42
N ASN A 67 -1.54 6.44 -7.24
CA ASN A 67 -1.87 5.90 -5.92
C ASN A 67 -0.75 5.00 -5.38
N ALA A 68 -0.05 4.27 -6.25
CA ALA A 68 1.10 3.47 -5.89
C ALA A 68 2.27 4.35 -5.43
N MET A 69 2.59 5.42 -6.16
CA MET A 69 3.64 6.36 -5.77
C MET A 69 3.33 7.06 -4.45
N GLU A 70 2.08 7.47 -4.23
CA GLU A 70 1.66 8.06 -2.94
C GLU A 70 1.90 7.08 -1.78
N LEU A 71 1.57 5.81 -1.99
CA LEU A 71 1.76 4.78 -0.97
C LEU A 71 3.25 4.50 -0.73
N VAL A 72 4.09 4.47 -1.77
CA VAL A 72 5.55 4.32 -1.64
C VAL A 72 6.11 5.41 -0.73
N LEU A 73 5.86 6.68 -1.06
CA LEU A 73 6.38 7.81 -0.27
C LEU A 73 5.94 7.76 1.19
N ARG A 74 4.69 7.34 1.42
CA ARG A 74 4.14 7.17 2.77
C ARG A 74 4.85 6.07 3.55
N LEU A 75 5.03 4.90 2.92
CA LEU A 75 5.66 3.75 3.57
C LEU A 75 7.16 3.99 3.81
N GLU A 76 7.87 4.63 2.88
CA GLU A 76 9.27 5.04 3.07
C GLU A 76 9.40 6.00 4.26
N LYS A 77 8.49 6.97 4.39
CA LYS A 77 8.47 7.87 5.55
C LYS A 77 8.32 7.10 6.86
N GLU A 78 7.49 6.08 6.93
CA GLU A 78 7.34 5.28 8.15
C GLU A 78 8.53 4.33 8.38
N GLN A 79 9.13 3.80 7.31
CA GLN A 79 10.29 2.90 7.39
C GLN A 79 11.57 3.62 7.83
N PHE A 80 11.80 4.85 7.35
CA PHE A 80 13.04 5.59 7.56
C PHE A 80 12.89 6.81 8.47
N GLY A 81 11.66 7.31 8.69
CA GLY A 81 11.37 8.49 9.51
C GLY A 81 11.28 8.23 11.01
N GLY A 82 11.60 7.02 11.49
CA GLY A 82 11.64 6.69 12.92
C GLY A 82 12.88 7.19 13.68
N TYR A 83 13.78 7.94 13.04
CA TYR A 83 15.03 8.47 13.62
C TYR A 83 14.98 9.99 13.90
N SER A 84 13.83 10.53 14.29
CA SER A 84 13.71 11.94 14.71
C SER A 84 13.10 12.05 16.09
#